data_AF-A0A938DG01-F1
#
_entry.id   AF-A0A938DG01-F1
#
_cell.length_a   1.000
_cell.length_b   1.000
_cell.length_c   1.000
_cell.angle_alpha   90.00
_cell.angle_beta   90.00
_cell.angle_gamma   90.00
#
_symmetry.space_group_name_H-M   'P 1'
#
loop_
_entity.id
_entity.type
_entity.pdbx_description
1 polymer ?
#
loop_
_entity_poly.entity_id
_entity_poly.type
_entity_poly.pdbx_seq_one_letter_code
_entity_poly.pdbx_strand_id
1 'polypeptide(L)' 'MRTWQVERRQRTRHLIELGGLVVKAGIVDLTGDDRAMIYGALLWMADKLQSEDHEHARSLWSAKGKQAFEDG' A
#
# COMPACT_ATOMS: atom_id res chain seq x y z
N MET A 1 -14.18 -7.36 26.66
CA MET A 1 -14.17 -8.01 25.33
C MET A 1 -13.19 -9.16 25.35
N ARG A 2 -13.48 -10.28 24.67
CA ARG A 2 -12.53 -11.39 24.55
C ARG A 2 -11.35 -10.96 23.66
N THR A 3 -10.13 -11.36 24.00
CA THR A 3 -8.88 -10.97 23.31
C THR A 3 -8.94 -11.17 21.80
N TRP A 4 -9.43 -12.32 21.34
CA TRP A 4 -9.59 -12.64 19.91
C TRP A 4 -10.47 -11.63 19.13
N GLN A 5 -11.47 -11.03 19.78
CA GLN A 5 -12.36 -10.05 19.13
C GLN A 5 -11.65 -8.69 18.95
N VAL A 6 -10.68 -8.38 19.80
CA VAL A 6 -9.85 -7.18 19.67
C VAL A 6 -8.85 -7.39 18.53
N GLU A 7 -8.16 -8.53 18.51
CA GLU A 7 -7.21 -8.91 17.47
C GLU A 7 -7.88 -8.95 16.08
N ARG A 8 -9.08 -9.52 15.96
CA ARG A 8 -9.81 -9.56 14.68
C ARG A 8 -10.14 -8.17 14.16
N ARG A 9 -10.54 -7.24 15.05
CA ARG A 9 -10.85 -5.86 14.68
C ARG A 9 -9.60 -5.09 14.27
N GLN A 10 -8.49 -5.28 14.99
CA GLN A 10 -7.21 -4.69 14.63
C GLN A 10 -6.74 -5.18 13.25
N ARG A 11 -6.80 -6.50 13.00
CA ARG A 11 -6.46 -7.07 11.68
C ARG A 11 -7.36 -6.53 10.57
N THR A 12 -8.67 -6.48 10.80
CA THR A 12 -9.63 -5.99 9.80
C THR A 12 -9.36 -4.53 9.47
N ARG A 13 -9.17 -3.69 10.50
CA ARG A 13 -8.84 -2.28 10.32
C ARG A 13 -7.55 -2.10 9.54
N HIS A 14 -6.50 -2.83 9.90
CA HIS A 14 -5.20 -2.77 9.22
C HIS A 14 -5.31 -3.12 7.73
N LEU A 15 -6.05 -4.18 7.38
CA LEU A 15 -6.25 -4.56 5.98
C LEU A 15 -7.07 -3.54 5.20
N ILE A 16 -8.06 -2.91 5.85
CA ILE A 16 -8.85 -1.82 5.25
C ILE A 16 -7.98 -0.59 5.03
N GLU A 17 -7.14 -0.22 5.98
CA GLU A 17 -6.20 0.91 5.85
C GLU A 17 -5.25 0.69 4.67
N LEU A 18 -4.67 -0.50 4.55
CA LEU A 18 -3.80 -0.85 3.41
C LEU A 18 -4.55 -0.82 2.07
N GLY A 19 -5.76 -1.41 2.01
CA GLY A 19 -6.59 -1.35 0.81
C GLY A 19 -7.01 0.07 0.45
N GLY A 20 -7.26 0.91 1.46
CA GLY A 20 -7.59 2.32 1.30
C GLY A 20 -6.48 3.13 0.63
N LEU A 21 -5.21 2.76 0.81
CA LEU A 21 -4.09 3.41 0.11
C LEU A 21 -4.13 3.17 -1.40
N VAL A 22 -4.53 1.97 -1.83
CA VAL A 22 -4.66 1.63 -3.26
C VAL A 22 -5.75 2.49 -3.91
N VAL A 23 -6.86 2.69 -3.20
CA VAL A 23 -7.96 3.56 -3.65
C VAL A 23 -7.53 5.04 -3.63
N LYS A 24 -6.93 5.53 -2.53
CA LYS A 24 -6.49 6.94 -2.39
C LYS A 24 -5.46 7.32 -3.45
N ALA A 25 -4.62 6.38 -3.89
CA ALA A 25 -3.66 6.58 -4.97
C ALA A 25 -4.28 6.57 -6.39
N GLY A 26 -5.61 6.39 -6.51
CA GLY A 26 -6.32 6.34 -7.80
C GLY A 26 -6.06 5.06 -8.61
N ILE A 27 -5.39 4.06 -8.03
CA ILE A 27 -4.96 2.86 -8.76
C ILE A 27 -6.15 2.04 -9.22
N VAL A 28 -7.21 1.94 -8.41
CA VAL A 28 -8.43 1.19 -8.78
C VAL A 28 -9.07 1.77 -10.04
N ASP A 29 -9.20 3.10 -10.12
CA ASP A 29 -9.79 3.78 -11.27
C ASP A 29 -8.89 3.67 -12.51
N LEU A 30 -7.57 3.85 -12.33
CA LEU A 30 -6.59 3.78 -13.42
C LEU A 30 -6.46 2.37 -14.03
N THR A 31 -6.69 1.34 -13.24
CA THR A 31 -6.59 -0.07 -13.67
C THR A 31 -7.95 -0.69 -14.02
N GLY A 32 -9.05 0.01 -13.79
CA GLY A 32 -10.40 -0.53 -13.98
C GLY A 32 -10.71 -1.72 -13.06
N ASP A 33 -10.20 -1.71 -11.82
CA ASP A 33 -10.29 -2.81 -10.85
C ASP A 33 -9.68 -4.15 -11.36
N ASP A 34 -8.74 -4.11 -12.31
CA ASP A 34 -7.99 -5.30 -12.71
C ASP A 34 -7.03 -5.72 -11.58
N ARG A 35 -7.48 -6.66 -10.76
CA ARG A 35 -6.73 -7.18 -9.62
C ARG A 35 -5.41 -7.83 -10.01
N ALA A 36 -5.31 -8.45 -11.19
CA ALA A 36 -4.07 -9.06 -11.66
C ALA A 36 -3.05 -7.96 -12.01
N MET A 37 -3.50 -6.89 -12.64
CA MET A 37 -2.66 -5.72 -12.93
C MET A 37 -2.18 -5.03 -11.65
N ILE A 38 -3.10 -4.79 -10.69
CA ILE A 38 -2.74 -4.21 -9.38
C ILE A 38 -1.71 -5.10 -8.69
N TYR A 39 -1.95 -6.40 -8.63
CA TYR A 39 -1.03 -7.33 -7.97
C TYR A 39 0.34 -7.38 -8.68
N GLY A 40 0.38 -7.36 -10.01
CA GLY A 40 1.61 -7.28 -10.79
C GLY A 40 2.43 -6.01 -10.47
N ALA A 41 1.76 -4.86 -10.32
CA ALA A 41 2.43 -3.62 -9.91
C ALA A 41 2.99 -3.69 -8.48
N LEU A 42 2.26 -4.31 -7.55
CA LEU A 42 2.74 -4.55 -6.18
C LEU A 42 3.96 -5.48 -6.16
N LEU A 43 3.97 -6.53 -6.99
CA LEU A 43 5.11 -7.43 -7.14
C LEU A 43 6.33 -6.70 -7.69
N TRP A 44 6.16 -5.87 -8.72
CA TRP A 44 7.26 -5.05 -9.25
C TRP A 44 7.87 -4.13 -8.18
N MET A 45 7.03 -3.52 -7.32
CA MET A 45 7.54 -2.73 -6.19
C MET A 45 8.30 -3.59 -5.17
N ALA A 46 7.81 -4.81 -4.88
CA ALA A 46 8.49 -5.73 -3.99
C ALA A 46 9.87 -6.16 -4.53
N ASP A 47 9.96 -6.44 -5.83
CA ASP A 47 11.21 -6.77 -6.51
C ASP A 47 12.20 -5.60 -6.46
N LYS A 48 11.72 -4.37 -6.72
CA LYS A 48 12.56 -3.17 -6.62
C LYS A 48 13.12 -2.96 -5.21
N LEU A 49 12.34 -3.25 -4.17
CA LEU A 49 12.78 -3.17 -2.77
C LEU A 49 13.73 -4.29 -2.33
N GLN A 50 13.83 -5.36 -3.12
CA GLN A 50 14.80 -6.44 -2.92
C GLN A 50 16.07 -6.26 -3.77
N SER A 51 16.06 -5.30 -4.70
CA SER A 51 17.21 -5.01 -5.57
C SER A 51 18.32 -4.23 -4.85
N GLU A 52 19.48 -4.08 -5.50
CA GLU A 52 20.60 -3.27 -4.99
C GLU A 52 20.22 -1.80 -4.78
N ASP A 53 19.23 -1.28 -5.50
CA ASP A 53 18.77 0.11 -5.45
C ASP A 53 17.63 0.34 -4.42
N HIS A 54 17.48 -0.58 -3.46
CA HIS A 54 16.38 -0.55 -2.51
C HIS A 54 16.38 0.67 -1.58
N GLU A 55 17.55 1.17 -1.17
CA GLU A 55 17.64 2.33 -0.27
C GLU A 55 17.14 3.60 -0.94
N HIS A 56 17.53 3.82 -2.20
CA HIS A 56 17.07 4.94 -3.00
C HIS A 56 15.56 4.87 -3.24
N ALA A 57 15.05 3.69 -3.63
CA ALA A 57 13.62 3.47 -3.81
C ALA A 57 12.83 3.75 -2.52
N ARG A 58 13.29 3.26 -1.36
CA ARG A 58 12.66 3.52 -0.06
C ARG A 58 12.63 5.01 0.28
N SER A 59 13.74 5.71 0.10
CA SER A 59 13.84 7.14 0.39
C SER A 59 12.86 7.94 -0.49
N LEU A 60 12.89 7.72 -1.80
CA LEU A 60 12.04 8.41 -2.75
C LEU A 60 10.55 8.17 -2.49
N TRP A 61 10.15 6.91 -2.29
CA TRP A 61 8.74 6.57 -2.08
C TRP A 61 8.23 7.07 -0.72
N SER A 62 9.05 7.04 0.32
CA SER A 62 8.70 7.60 1.63
C SER A 62 8.49 9.10 1.57
N ALA A 63 9.39 9.83 0.89
CA ALA A 63 9.26 11.28 0.71
C ALA A 63 7.99 11.64 -0.07
N LYS A 64 7.76 10.98 -1.21
CA LYS A 64 6.55 11.19 -2.02
C LYS A 64 5.27 10.86 -1.26
N GLY A 65 5.28 9.76 -0.50
CA GLY A 65 4.15 9.37 0.34
C GLY A 65 3.82 10.42 1.39
N LYS A 66 4.82 10.90 2.14
CA LYS A 66 4.64 11.96 3.15
C LYS A 66 4.04 13.22 2.55
N GLN A 67 4.59 13.69 1.43
CA GLN A 67 4.05 14.86 0.74
C GLN A 67 2.57 14.67 0.35
N ALA A 68 2.21 13.51 -0.21
CA ALA A 68 0.82 13.21 -0.57
C ALA A 68 -0.14 13.09 0.63
N PHE A 69 0.37 12.87 1.85
CA PHE A 69 -0.43 12.91 3.08
C PHE A 69 -0.57 14.32 3.65
N GLU A 70 0.38 15.21 3.38
CA GLU A 70 0.34 16.61 3.80
C GLU A 70 -0.53 17.47 2.87
N ASP A 71 -0.52 17.16 1.57
CA ASP A 71 -1.20 17.93 0.53
C ASP A 71 -2.71 17.60 0.35
N GLY A 72 -3.28 16.64 1.11
CA GLY A 72 -4.68 16.23 0.94
C GLY A 72 -5.35 15.68 2.19
#